data_AF-A0A6I7PC67-F1
#
_entry.id   AF-A0A6I7PC67-F1
#
_cell.length_a   1.000
_cell.length_b   1.000
_cell.length_c   1.000
_cell.angle_alpha   90.00
_cell.angle_beta   90.00
_cell.angle_gamma   90.00
#
_symmetry.space_group_name_H-M   'P 1'
#
loop_
_entity.id
_entity.type
_entity.pdbx_description
1 polymer ?
#
loop_
_entity_poly.entity_id
_entity_poly.type
_entity_poly.pdbx_seq_one_letter_code
_entity_poly.pdbx_strand_id
1 'polypeptide(L)'
;MFFRSRKKESPLPISSGATAEGARTQDLGLVHGSAVVGVNAWKETMSAVTDVFGGRNAGLEATVDKGIGLAVATMQKRARALGADAVRDVRVDLEQMGGRGGRGGHLIVIAVGTAVREEEEDTTPTEGSNDGTLRTPGLPPFQAGR
;
A
#
# COMPACT_ATOMS: atom_id res chain seq x y z
N MET A 1 19.74 -28.65 14.94
CA MET A 1 19.03 -28.39 13.67
C MET A 1 18.11 -27.18 13.91
N PHE A 2 18.54 -25.97 13.54
CA PHE A 2 17.77 -24.75 13.80
C PHE A 2 16.73 -24.55 12.69
N PHE A 3 15.45 -24.65 13.05
CA PHE A 3 14.33 -24.33 12.16
C PHE A 3 14.18 -22.81 12.10
N ARG A 4 14.75 -22.18 11.07
CA ARG A 4 14.54 -20.75 10.81
C ARG A 4 13.10 -20.57 10.35
N SER A 5 12.25 -20.08 11.26
CA SER A 5 10.84 -19.78 11.00
C SER A 5 10.73 -18.92 9.74
N ARG A 6 9.99 -19.39 8.73
CA ARG A 6 9.69 -18.59 7.54
C ARG A 6 8.85 -17.40 8.00
N LYS A 7 9.45 -16.21 8.03
CA LYS A 7 8.75 -14.94 8.26
C LYS A 7 7.63 -14.87 7.19
N LYS A 8 6.38 -14.98 7.63
CA LYS A 8 5.21 -14.94 6.74
C LYS A 8 5.22 -13.54 6.10
N GLU A 9 5.40 -13.46 4.78
CA GLU A 9 5.45 -12.18 4.07
C GLU A 9 4.13 -11.45 4.28
N SER A 10 4.16 -10.33 5.01
CA SER A 10 3.00 -9.47 5.25
C SER A 10 2.65 -8.70 3.98
N PRO A 11 1.36 -8.56 3.59
CA PRO A 11 0.95 -7.84 2.37
C PRO A 11 1.54 -6.41 2.34
N LEU A 12 1.94 -5.94 1.15
CA LEU A 12 2.54 -4.61 1.02
C LEU A 12 1.49 -3.54 1.35
N PRO A 13 1.83 -2.51 2.15
CA PRO A 13 0.99 -1.34 2.34
C PRO A 13 0.56 -0.74 0.99
N ILE A 14 -0.73 -0.42 0.88
CA ILE A 14 -1.33 0.23 -0.29
C ILE A 14 -2.05 1.49 0.19
N SER A 15 -1.84 2.60 -0.51
CA SER A 15 -2.58 3.85 -0.32
C SER A 15 -3.14 4.35 -1.64
N SER A 16 -4.36 4.89 -1.61
CA SER A 16 -4.98 5.62 -2.72
C SER A 16 -4.79 7.14 -2.62
N GLY A 17 -4.01 7.62 -1.63
CA GLY A 17 -3.77 9.03 -1.37
C GLY A 17 -2.28 9.38 -1.31
N ALA A 18 -2.01 10.69 -1.36
CA ALA A 18 -0.66 11.24 -1.42
C ALA A 18 0.22 10.80 -0.24
N THR A 19 1.53 10.71 -0.51
CA THR A 19 2.57 10.42 0.49
C THR A 19 2.47 11.37 1.68
N ALA A 20 2.64 10.83 2.90
CA ALA A 20 2.74 11.67 4.10
C ALA A 20 3.94 12.62 3.99
N GLU A 21 3.71 13.91 4.23
CA GLU A 21 4.73 14.95 4.19
C GLU A 21 5.89 14.60 5.13
N GLY A 22 7.12 14.50 4.59
CA GLY A 22 8.35 14.22 5.35
C GLY A 22 9.00 12.86 5.10
N ALA A 23 8.34 11.90 4.46
CA ALA A 23 8.98 10.63 4.10
C ALA A 23 9.80 10.78 2.80
N ARG A 24 11.12 10.62 2.87
CA ARG A 24 11.96 10.47 1.66
C ARG A 24 11.56 9.17 0.98
N THR A 25 11.05 9.26 -0.24
CA THR A 25 10.62 8.08 -1.00
C THR A 25 11.19 8.09 -2.40
N GLN A 26 11.67 6.92 -2.82
CA GLN A 26 12.16 6.67 -4.16
C GLN A 26 11.09 5.94 -4.99
N ASP A 27 10.74 6.51 -6.14
CA ASP A 27 9.84 5.87 -7.10
C ASP A 27 10.58 4.76 -7.86
N LEU A 28 10.01 3.56 -7.83
CA LEU A 28 10.53 2.36 -8.51
C LEU A 28 9.77 2.03 -9.80
N GLY A 29 8.76 2.83 -10.13
CA GLY A 29 8.00 2.77 -11.38
C GLY A 29 6.58 2.20 -11.24
N LEU A 30 5.88 2.18 -12.37
CA LEU A 30 4.48 1.74 -12.45
C LEU A 30 4.37 0.22 -12.28
N VAL A 31 3.43 -0.21 -11.44
CA VAL A 31 3.03 -1.61 -11.28
C VAL A 31 1.56 -1.78 -11.56
N HIS A 32 1.19 -2.99 -11.98
CA HIS A 32 -0.20 -3.34 -12.28
C HIS A 32 -0.47 -4.79 -11.94
N GLY A 33 -1.74 -5.15 -11.79
CA GLY A 33 -2.23 -6.51 -11.72
C GLY A 33 -3.65 -6.59 -12.25
N SER A 34 -4.04 -7.75 -12.76
CA SER A 34 -5.38 -7.95 -13.31
C SER A 34 -5.95 -9.30 -12.95
N ALA A 35 -7.28 -9.38 -12.94
CA ALA A 35 -8.03 -10.60 -12.74
C ALA A 35 -9.26 -10.62 -13.65
N VAL A 36 -9.58 -11.79 -14.19
CA VAL A 36 -10.80 -12.03 -14.97
C VAL A 36 -11.63 -13.06 -14.23
N VAL A 37 -12.83 -12.69 -13.80
CA VAL A 37 -13.76 -13.58 -13.10
C VAL A 37 -14.92 -13.92 -14.02
N GLY A 38 -15.09 -15.21 -14.34
CA GLY A 38 -16.14 -15.69 -15.24
C GLY A 38 -17.47 -16.01 -14.56
N VAL A 39 -18.55 -16.08 -15.35
CA VAL A 39 -19.93 -16.40 -14.91
C VAL A 39 -20.05 -17.60 -13.99
N ASN A 40 -19.23 -18.64 -14.18
CA ASN A 40 -19.38 -19.86 -13.39
C ASN A 40 -19.00 -19.60 -11.92
N ALA A 41 -17.92 -18.83 -11.68
CA ALA A 41 -17.56 -18.39 -10.34
C ALA A 41 -18.61 -17.41 -9.77
N TRP A 42 -19.20 -16.58 -10.61
CA TRP A 42 -20.32 -15.70 -10.22
C TRP A 42 -21.55 -16.50 -9.76
N LYS A 43 -21.93 -17.54 -10.53
CA LYS A 43 -23.08 -18.41 -10.22
C LYS A 43 -22.87 -19.19 -8.93
N GLU A 44 -21.68 -19.76 -8.72
CA GLU A 44 -21.34 -20.46 -7.47
C GLU A 44 -21.46 -19.53 -6.25
N THR A 45 -20.97 -18.30 -6.37
CA THR A 45 -21.04 -17.31 -5.30
C THR A 45 -22.48 -16.86 -5.03
N MET A 46 -23.33 -16.80 -6.06
CA MET A 46 -24.76 -16.50 -5.93
C MET A 46 -25.58 -17.66 -5.34
N SER A 47 -25.27 -18.90 -5.70
CA SER A 47 -25.92 -20.09 -5.15
C SER A 47 -25.60 -20.31 -3.67
N ALA A 48 -24.43 -19.87 -3.20
CA ALA A 48 -24.04 -19.98 -1.80
C ALA A 48 -24.68 -18.92 -0.87
N VAL A 49 -25.26 -17.85 -1.44
CA VAL A 49 -25.70 -16.65 -0.69
C VAL A 49 -27.22 -16.51 -0.63
N THR A 50 -27.98 -17.38 -1.30
CA THR A 50 -29.44 -17.27 -1.42
C THR A 50 -30.19 -17.42 -0.07
N ASP A 51 -29.54 -17.90 0.99
CA ASP A 51 -30.16 -18.14 2.32
C ASP A 51 -30.05 -16.99 3.33
N VAL A 52 -29.48 -15.83 2.97
CA VAL A 52 -29.33 -14.71 3.93
C VAL A 52 -30.25 -13.54 3.57
N PHE A 53 -31.33 -13.42 4.34
CA PHE A 53 -32.30 -12.32 4.33
C PHE A 53 -31.62 -10.93 4.25
N GLY A 54 -32.07 -10.10 3.30
CA GLY A 54 -31.93 -8.64 3.38
C GLY A 54 -30.98 -7.95 2.39
N GLY A 55 -31.42 -7.79 1.14
CA GLY A 55 -31.27 -6.54 0.37
C GLY A 55 -29.88 -6.07 -0.08
N ARG A 56 -28.78 -6.72 0.29
CA ARG A 56 -27.44 -6.49 -0.29
C ARG A 56 -27.03 -7.65 -1.19
N ASN A 57 -26.47 -7.32 -2.35
CA ASN A 57 -26.10 -8.23 -3.43
C ASN A 57 -24.85 -9.06 -3.07
N ALA A 58 -24.88 -9.80 -1.95
CA ALA A 58 -23.70 -10.41 -1.33
C ALA A 58 -22.92 -11.38 -2.26
N GLY A 59 -23.58 -12.03 -3.24
CA GLY A 59 -22.87 -12.87 -4.21
C GLY A 59 -22.06 -12.08 -5.25
N LEU A 60 -22.49 -10.86 -5.58
CA LEU A 60 -21.84 -9.98 -6.55
C LEU A 60 -20.69 -9.25 -5.85
N GLU A 61 -20.95 -8.75 -4.64
CA GLU A 61 -19.92 -8.18 -3.76
C GLU A 61 -18.77 -9.16 -3.57
N ALA A 62 -19.05 -10.42 -3.20
CA ALA A 62 -18.01 -11.45 -3.04
C ALA A 62 -17.24 -11.75 -4.34
N THR A 63 -17.88 -11.64 -5.50
CA THR A 63 -17.20 -11.83 -6.79
C THR A 63 -16.26 -10.66 -7.11
N VAL A 64 -16.70 -9.43 -6.84
CA VAL A 64 -15.89 -8.21 -6.98
C VAL A 64 -14.69 -8.27 -6.03
N ASP A 65 -14.92 -8.58 -4.76
CA ASP A 65 -13.86 -8.68 -3.75
C ASP A 65 -12.79 -9.69 -4.15
N LYS A 66 -13.20 -10.85 -4.67
CA LYS A 66 -12.28 -11.86 -5.20
C LYS A 66 -11.44 -11.33 -6.36
N GLY A 67 -12.07 -10.62 -7.31
CA GLY A 67 -11.38 -10.01 -8.44
C GLY A 67 -10.35 -8.96 -8.01
N ILE A 68 -10.74 -8.05 -7.11
CA ILE A 68 -9.87 -7.02 -6.54
C ILE A 68 -8.70 -7.67 -5.81
N GLY A 69 -8.96 -8.65 -4.95
CA GLY A 69 -7.91 -9.34 -4.20
C GLY A 69 -6.86 -9.99 -5.09
N LEU A 70 -7.28 -10.65 -6.18
CA LEU A 70 -6.36 -11.27 -7.15
C LEU A 70 -5.54 -10.23 -7.93
N ALA A 71 -6.17 -9.16 -8.40
CA ALA A 71 -5.50 -8.08 -9.12
C ALA A 71 -4.48 -7.38 -8.22
N VAL A 72 -4.87 -7.02 -7.00
CA VAL A 72 -4.01 -6.36 -6.01
C VAL A 72 -2.85 -7.26 -5.60
N ALA A 73 -3.08 -8.55 -5.34
CA ALA A 73 -2.01 -9.48 -4.99
C ALA A 73 -0.95 -9.58 -6.10
N THR A 74 -1.38 -9.59 -7.37
CA THR A 74 -0.48 -9.60 -8.52
C THR A 74 0.33 -8.31 -8.64
N MET A 75 -0.32 -7.16 -8.42
CA MET A 75 0.33 -5.84 -8.40
C MET A 75 1.38 -5.75 -7.28
N GLN A 76 1.03 -6.18 -6.06
CA GLN A 76 1.96 -6.22 -4.92
C GLN A 76 3.15 -7.14 -5.19
N LYS A 77 2.92 -8.32 -5.78
CA LYS A 77 4.01 -9.25 -6.12
C LYS A 77 5.00 -8.60 -7.10
N ARG A 78 4.52 -7.82 -8.07
CA ARG A 78 5.36 -7.06 -9.01
C ARG A 78 6.10 -5.93 -8.30
N ALA A 79 5.45 -5.20 -7.41
CA ALA A 79 6.09 -4.17 -6.59
C ALA A 79 7.23 -4.75 -5.73
N ARG A 80 7.00 -5.90 -5.06
CA ARG A 80 8.06 -6.60 -4.33
C ARG A 80 9.23 -7.00 -5.21
N ALA A 81 8.98 -7.43 -6.44
CA ALA A 81 10.04 -7.79 -7.38
C ALA A 81 10.93 -6.59 -7.76
N LEU A 82 10.41 -5.36 -7.65
CA LEU A 82 11.18 -4.12 -7.79
C LEU A 82 11.88 -3.70 -6.48
N GLY A 83 11.64 -4.42 -5.39
CA GLY A 83 12.14 -4.09 -4.05
C GLY A 83 11.41 -2.90 -3.43
N ALA A 84 10.11 -2.76 -3.72
CA ALA A 84 9.26 -1.74 -3.13
C ALA A 84 8.77 -2.14 -1.75
N ASP A 85 8.67 -1.16 -0.87
CA ASP A 85 8.09 -1.30 0.48
C ASP A 85 6.60 -0.98 0.49
N ALA A 86 6.12 -0.20 -0.49
CA ALA A 86 4.72 0.17 -0.63
C ALA A 86 4.31 0.35 -2.10
N VAL A 87 2.99 0.38 -2.33
CA VAL A 87 2.39 0.84 -3.59
C VAL A 87 1.48 2.04 -3.30
N ARG A 88 1.72 3.17 -3.96
CA ARG A 88 0.96 4.41 -3.80
C ARG A 88 0.12 4.72 -5.03
N ASP A 89 -0.81 5.66 -4.86
CA ASP A 89 -1.73 6.13 -5.89
C ASP A 89 -2.48 4.99 -6.58
N VAL A 90 -2.90 4.00 -5.78
CA VAL A 90 -3.57 2.82 -6.31
C VAL A 90 -4.96 3.16 -6.84
N ARG A 91 -5.20 2.75 -8.08
CA ARG A 91 -6.50 2.83 -8.76
C ARG A 91 -6.95 1.42 -9.14
N VAL A 92 -8.25 1.16 -9.00
CA VAL A 92 -8.88 -0.11 -9.36
C VAL A 92 -10.04 0.18 -10.29
N ASP A 93 -9.98 -0.40 -11.48
CA ASP A 93 -11.01 -0.29 -12.51
C ASP A 93 -11.72 -1.64 -12.68
N LEU A 94 -13.04 -1.61 -12.75
CA LEU A 94 -13.92 -2.77 -12.90
C LEU A 94 -14.70 -2.65 -14.21
N GLU A 95 -14.55 -3.63 -15.10
CA GLU A 95 -15.28 -3.68 -16.36
C GLU A 95 -16.09 -4.97 -16.46
N GLN A 96 -17.38 -4.83 -16.76
CA GLN A 96 -18.26 -5.96 -17.02
C GLN A 96 -18.45 -6.13 -18.52
N MET A 97 -18.04 -7.27 -19.06
CA MET A 97 -18.25 -7.63 -20.45
C MET A 97 -19.32 -8.71 -20.54
N GLY A 98 -20.48 -8.38 -21.10
CA GLY A 98 -21.59 -9.31 -21.28
C GLY A 98 -21.56 -10.01 -22.64
N GLY A 99 -21.67 -11.34 -22.63
CA GLY A 99 -21.87 -12.13 -23.84
C GLY A 99 -23.28 -11.94 -24.39
N ARG A 100 -23.36 -11.54 -25.66
CA ARG A 100 -24.62 -11.37 -26.41
C ARG A 100 -25.41 -12.69 -26.35
N GLY A 101 -26.64 -12.65 -25.83
CA GLY A 101 -27.54 -13.82 -25.78
C GLY A 101 -27.40 -14.75 -24.57
N GLY A 102 -26.96 -14.26 -23.41
CA GLY A 102 -27.06 -14.99 -22.13
C GLY A 102 -26.00 -16.08 -21.90
N ARG A 103 -24.99 -16.18 -22.78
CA ARG A 103 -23.83 -17.07 -22.60
C ARG A 103 -22.58 -16.23 -22.31
N GLY A 104 -22.10 -16.27 -21.06
CA GLY A 104 -20.77 -15.77 -20.69
C GLY A 104 -20.68 -14.27 -20.47
N GLY A 105 -20.79 -13.79 -19.24
CA GLY A 105 -20.26 -12.52 -18.76
C GLY A 105 -18.93 -12.68 -18.01
N HIS A 106 -18.05 -11.71 -18.14
CA HIS A 106 -16.79 -11.63 -17.41
C HIS A 106 -16.75 -10.31 -16.64
N LEU A 107 -16.28 -10.38 -15.39
CA LEU A 107 -15.84 -9.22 -14.64
C LEU A 107 -14.32 -9.14 -14.78
N ILE A 108 -13.83 -8.09 -15.42
CA ILE A 108 -12.42 -7.78 -15.53
C ILE A 108 -12.11 -6.76 -14.44
N VAL A 109 -11.05 -7.02 -13.67
CA VAL A 109 -10.54 -6.12 -12.63
C VAL A 109 -9.11 -5.78 -12.95
N ILE A 110 -8.79 -4.50 -12.97
CA ILE A 110 -7.43 -3.98 -13.20
C ILE A 110 -7.06 -3.11 -12.01
N ALA A 111 -5.91 -3.39 -11.39
CA ALA A 111 -5.31 -2.56 -10.35
C ALA A 111 -4.00 -1.98 -10.88
N VAL A 112 -3.78 -0.68 -10.70
CA VAL A 112 -2.56 0.03 -11.09
C VAL A 112 -2.11 0.93 -9.95
N GLY A 113 -0.80 1.18 -9.85
CA GLY A 113 -0.23 2.12 -8.88
C GLY A 113 1.28 2.27 -9.06
N THR A 114 1.90 3.08 -8.22
CA THR A 114 3.34 3.36 -8.25
C THR A 114 4.05 2.61 -7.13
N ALA A 115 5.03 1.79 -7.48
CA ALA A 115 5.88 1.11 -6.51
C ALA A 115 6.89 2.11 -5.93
N VAL A 116 7.00 2.15 -4.60
CA VAL A 116 7.89 3.09 -3.90
C VAL A 116 8.72 2.38 -2.83
N ARG A 117 9.91 2.91 -2.55
CA ARG A 117 10.80 2.50 -1.46
C ARG A 117 10.98 3.66 -0.50
N GLU A 118 10.83 3.40 0.80
CA GLU A 118 11.06 4.40 1.84
C GLU A 118 12.56 4.47 2.15
N GLU A 119 13.12 5.68 2.13
CA GLU A 119 14.49 5.91 2.59
C GLU A 119 14.44 6.20 4.09
N GLU A 120 15.05 5.33 4.88
CA GLU A 120 15.17 5.53 6.33
C GLU A 120 16.12 6.72 6.57
N GLU A 121 15.62 7.77 7.21
CA GLU A 121 16.49 8.87 7.64
C GLU A 121 17.31 8.38 8.83
N ASP A 122 18.63 8.28 8.61
CA ASP A 122 19.61 7.83 9.60
C ASP A 122 19.62 8.86 10.75
N THR A 123 18.75 8.66 11.74
CA THR A 123 18.73 9.47 12.97
C THR A 123 19.90 9.08 13.85
N THR A 124 21.13 9.26 13.37
CA THR A 124 22.29 9.28 14.28
C THR A 124 22.05 10.40 15.29
N PRO A 125 21.98 10.11 16.60
CA PRO A 125 21.97 11.16 17.61
C PRO A 125 23.27 11.92 17.45
N THR A 126 23.20 13.19 17.04
CA THR A 126 24.35 14.09 17.19
C THR A 126 24.64 14.15 18.69
N GLU A 127 25.68 13.46 19.13
CA GLU A 127 26.24 13.60 20.47
C GLU A 127 26.59 15.07 20.66
N GLY A 128 25.68 15.80 21.30
CA GLY A 128 25.94 17.12 21.84
C GLY A 128 27.00 16.97 22.92
N SER A 129 28.20 17.41 22.58
CA SER A 129 29.33 17.61 23.50
C SER A 129 28.89 18.49 24.68
N ASN A 130 28.52 17.85 25.79
CA ASN A 130 28.42 18.51 27.09
C ASN A 130 29.84 18.66 27.67
N ASP A 131 30.58 19.66 27.19
CA ASP A 131 31.70 20.24 27.95
C ASP A 131 31.12 21.30 28.89
N GLY A 132 30.97 20.89 30.15
CA GLY A 132 30.51 21.71 31.27
C GLY A 132 31.51 22.78 31.71
N THR A 133 31.87 23.70 30.82
CA THR A 133 32.61 24.92 31.19
C THR A 133 31.72 26.13 30.99
N LEU A 134 30.99 26.53 32.04
CA LEU A 134 30.41 27.86 32.16
C LEU A 134 31.53 28.89 32.10
N ARG A 135 31.83 29.41 30.91
CA ARG A 135 32.62 30.63 30.76
C ARG A 135 31.72 31.81 31.14
N THR A 136 31.87 32.30 32.36
CA THR A 136 31.33 33.59 32.77
C THR A 136 31.84 34.66 31.79
N PRO A 137 30.98 35.50 31.19
CA PRO A 137 31.45 36.63 30.41
C PRO A 137 32.13 37.62 31.35
N GLY A 138 33.40 37.93 31.08
CA GLY A 138 34.11 39.00 31.78
C GLY A 138 33.37 40.32 31.59
N LEU A 139 32.96 40.95 32.68
CA LEU A 139 32.34 42.26 32.69
C LEU A 139 33.35 43.30 32.15
N PRO A 140 33.05 44.10 31.11
CA PRO A 140 33.95 45.15 30.69
C PRO A 140 34.03 46.25 31.77
N PRO A 141 35.19 46.93 31.94
CA PRO A 141 35.32 48.00 32.92
C PRO A 141 34.36 49.15 32.59
N PHE A 142 33.55 49.54 33.59
CA PHE A 142 32.62 50.64 33.52
C PHE A 142 33.41 51.96 33.47
N GLN A 143 33.48 52.59 32.30
CA GLN A 143 34.02 53.95 32.18
C GLN A 143 32.99 54.95 32.70
N ALA A 144 33.19 55.45 33.92
CA ALA A 144 32.46 56.61 34.42
C ALA A 144 33.10 57.88 33.86
N GLY A 145 32.38 58.59 32.99
CA GLY A 145 32.85 59.85 32.43
C GLY A 145 32.78 61.01 33.42
N ARG A 146 33.91 61.71 33.60
CA ARG A 146 34.09 63.15 33.35
C ARG A 146 35.57 63.51 33.49
#